data_AF-A0A1I1U4H4-F1
#
_entry.id   AF-A0A1I1U4H4-F1
#
_cell.length_a   1.000
_cell.length_b   1.000
_cell.length_c   1.000
_cell.angle_alpha   90.00
_cell.angle_beta   90.00
_cell.angle_gamma   90.00
#
_symmetry.space_group_name_H-M   'P 1'
#
loop_
_entity.id
_entity.type
_entity.pdbx_description
1 polymer ?
#
loop_
_entity_poly.entity_id
_entity_poly.type
_entity_poly.pdbx_seq_one_letter_code
_entity_poly.pdbx_strand_id
1 'polypeptide(L)'
;MKLFLYTFSTICLFSCSPRIHTEIMGDRPPLPDSALVVVLDERDRFYRNDEIGTINSFDNVLSTHCTYDEVIAKLKWMARSHGANLIKITMYKEADYKSTCDRITAKIYKVDNVKLYEKKFGWSSDRKLAWEDYKGNPAAIHESNVAATTNCRFGIRANPLFTSGRAKVFVTNEFICHQSSVRPEQKKPSLLEHEQLHFDLCEVYARKLRKELTDAHLTPLNVDTVSKDAFLKMYKLYRERQDLYDIETNHGLDLQAQKQWEHKIGEELEELSAYTN
;
A
#
# COMPACT_ATOMS: atom_id res chain seq x y z
N MET A 1 -39.89 -58.26 -29.88
CA MET A 1 -39.03 -57.15 -30.33
C MET A 1 -39.45 -55.88 -29.61
N LYS A 2 -38.68 -55.42 -28.61
CA LYS A 2 -38.86 -54.10 -27.98
C LYS A 2 -37.73 -53.20 -28.51
N LEU A 3 -38.10 -52.14 -29.24
CA LEU A 3 -37.18 -51.19 -29.84
C LEU A 3 -36.85 -50.12 -28.79
N PHE A 4 -35.62 -50.11 -28.27
CA PHE A 4 -35.13 -49.03 -27.42
C PHE A 4 -34.64 -47.89 -28.32
N LEU A 5 -35.34 -46.76 -28.31
CA LEU A 5 -34.81 -45.50 -28.84
C LEU A 5 -33.92 -44.87 -27.76
N TYR A 6 -32.61 -44.88 -27.97
CA TYR A 6 -31.67 -44.04 -27.23
C TYR A 6 -31.65 -42.65 -27.87
N THR A 7 -32.22 -41.66 -27.19
CA THR A 7 -32.05 -40.25 -27.53
C THR A 7 -30.69 -39.78 -27.04
N PHE A 8 -29.75 -39.61 -27.97
CA PHE A 8 -28.44 -39.02 -27.70
C PHE A 8 -28.61 -37.50 -27.54
N SER A 9 -28.79 -37.04 -26.31
CA SER A 9 -28.73 -35.61 -26.00
C SER A 9 -27.29 -35.13 -26.16
N THR A 10 -26.96 -34.59 -27.33
CA THR A 10 -25.76 -33.78 -27.55
C THR A 10 -25.78 -32.59 -26.60
N ILE A 11 -25.05 -32.70 -25.50
CA ILE A 11 -24.74 -31.58 -24.62
C ILE A 11 -23.74 -30.70 -25.38
N CYS A 12 -24.25 -29.66 -26.04
CA CYS A 12 -23.42 -28.55 -26.52
C CYS A 12 -22.84 -27.84 -25.30
N LEU A 13 -21.61 -28.18 -24.93
CA LEU A 13 -20.79 -27.37 -24.04
C LEU A 13 -20.40 -26.11 -24.81
N PHE A 14 -21.26 -25.10 -24.81
CA PHE A 14 -20.85 -23.74 -25.13
C PHE A 14 -19.87 -23.30 -24.04
N SER A 15 -18.58 -23.46 -24.33
CA SER A 15 -17.51 -22.75 -23.64
C SER A 15 -17.73 -21.25 -23.90
N CYS A 16 -18.50 -20.60 -23.04
CA CYS A 16 -18.44 -19.15 -22.90
C CYS A 16 -17.10 -18.83 -22.23
N SER A 17 -16.05 -18.67 -23.02
CA SER A 17 -14.86 -17.93 -22.59
C SER A 17 -15.27 -16.46 -22.50
N PRO A 18 -15.31 -15.83 -21.31
CA PRO A 18 -15.51 -14.40 -21.25
C PRO A 18 -14.29 -13.73 -21.89
N ARG A 19 -14.47 -13.18 -23.09
CA ARG A 19 -13.50 -12.22 -23.67
C ARG A 19 -13.60 -10.96 -22.83
N ILE A 20 -12.60 -10.71 -21.99
CA ILE A 20 -12.51 -9.45 -21.25
C ILE A 20 -11.51 -8.58 -21.99
N HIS A 21 -12.00 -7.48 -22.56
CA HIS A 21 -11.23 -6.55 -23.37
C HIS A 21 -10.44 -5.63 -22.46
N THR A 22 -9.12 -5.80 -22.40
CA THR A 22 -8.23 -4.68 -22.09
C THR A 22 -8.24 -3.77 -23.32
N GLU A 23 -8.98 -2.66 -23.23
CA GLU A 23 -9.04 -1.67 -24.31
C GLU A 23 -7.82 -0.75 -24.18
N ILE A 24 -6.72 -1.11 -24.85
CA ILE A 24 -5.47 -0.34 -24.84
C ILE A 24 -5.30 0.36 -26.18
N MET A 25 -5.06 1.66 -26.12
CA MET A 25 -4.86 2.54 -27.25
C MET A 25 -3.36 2.65 -27.60
N GLY A 26 -2.99 2.07 -28.74
CA GLY A 26 -1.67 2.22 -29.34
C GLY A 26 -0.58 1.34 -28.71
N ASP A 27 0.52 1.18 -29.46
CA ASP A 27 1.72 0.48 -28.99
C ASP A 27 2.65 1.51 -28.33
N ARG A 28 2.96 1.33 -27.05
CA ARG A 28 3.84 2.20 -26.26
C ARG A 28 4.96 1.34 -25.67
N PRO A 29 6.21 1.83 -25.64
CA PRO A 29 7.29 1.07 -25.04
C PRO A 29 7.03 0.87 -23.54
N PRO A 30 7.33 -0.33 -23.00
CA PRO A 30 7.14 -0.61 -21.58
C PRO A 30 8.08 0.25 -20.72
N LEU A 31 7.66 0.52 -19.48
CA LEU A 31 8.50 1.16 -18.48
C LEU A 31 9.35 0.12 -17.73
N PRO A 32 10.53 0.50 -17.21
CA PRO A 32 11.31 -0.36 -16.32
C PRO A 32 10.51 -0.81 -15.09
N ASP A 33 10.82 -1.97 -14.53
CA ASP A 33 10.15 -2.49 -13.32
C ASP A 33 10.30 -1.56 -12.11
N SER A 34 11.41 -0.82 -12.04
CA SER A 34 11.68 0.20 -11.02
C SER A 34 10.91 1.50 -11.22
N ALA A 35 10.23 1.69 -12.36
CA ALA A 35 9.49 2.91 -12.63
C ALA A 35 8.36 3.08 -11.60
N LEU A 36 8.27 4.29 -11.04
CA LEU A 36 7.20 4.67 -10.12
C LEU A 36 5.86 4.59 -10.86
N VAL A 37 4.92 3.85 -10.28
CA VAL A 37 3.52 3.83 -10.71
C VAL A 37 2.66 4.32 -9.55
N VAL A 38 2.05 5.49 -9.74
CA VAL A 38 1.12 6.07 -8.75
C VAL A 38 -0.27 5.49 -8.93
N VAL A 39 -0.90 5.09 -7.83
CA VAL A 39 -2.28 4.61 -7.80
C VAL A 39 -3.15 5.67 -7.12
N LEU A 40 -4.19 6.09 -7.82
CA LEU A 40 -5.22 7.00 -7.32
C LEU A 40 -6.49 6.22 -7.03
N ASP A 41 -7.03 6.39 -5.83
CA ASP A 41 -8.27 5.74 -5.38
C ASP A 41 -9.49 6.33 -6.10
N GLU A 42 -10.64 5.66 -6.07
CA GLU A 42 -11.89 6.10 -6.74
C GLU A 42 -12.28 7.54 -6.41
N ARG A 43 -12.10 7.95 -5.15
CA ARG A 43 -12.46 9.28 -4.63
C ARG A 43 -11.46 10.38 -5.01
N ASP A 44 -10.30 10.02 -5.52
CA ASP A 44 -9.26 10.99 -5.88
C ASP A 44 -9.65 11.77 -7.12
N ARG A 45 -9.68 13.11 -7.02
CA ARG A 45 -9.92 13.99 -8.16
C ARG A 45 -8.77 13.91 -9.14
N PHE A 46 -9.04 13.39 -10.33
CA PHE A 46 -8.12 13.31 -11.45
C PHE A 46 -8.92 13.22 -12.73
N TYR A 47 -8.78 14.21 -13.60
CA TYR A 47 -9.52 14.31 -14.86
C TYR A 47 -8.53 14.58 -15.99
N ARG A 48 -8.48 13.65 -16.94
CA ARG A 48 -7.63 13.70 -18.12
C ARG A 48 -8.33 12.91 -19.24
N ASN A 49 -8.19 13.38 -20.47
CA ASN A 49 -8.83 12.77 -21.65
C ASN A 49 -7.87 11.90 -22.48
N ASP A 50 -6.61 11.78 -22.05
CA ASP A 50 -5.54 11.05 -22.73
C ASP A 50 -5.18 9.74 -22.00
N GLU A 51 -6.21 9.00 -21.58
CA GLU A 51 -6.01 7.65 -21.07
C GLU A 51 -5.40 6.74 -22.13
N ILE A 52 -4.49 5.87 -21.68
CA ILE A 52 -3.90 4.82 -22.52
C ILE A 52 -4.92 3.69 -22.69
N GLY A 53 -5.72 3.41 -21.67
CA GLY A 53 -6.68 2.34 -21.71
C GLY A 53 -7.25 1.97 -20.34
N THR A 54 -8.06 0.92 -20.34
CA THR A 54 -8.68 0.35 -19.14
C THR A 54 -8.12 -1.05 -18.87
N ILE A 55 -7.72 -1.30 -17.62
CA ILE A 55 -7.22 -2.59 -17.13
C ILE A 55 -8.13 -3.15 -16.03
N ASN A 56 -8.32 -4.47 -16.01
CA ASN A 56 -9.16 -5.14 -15.01
C ASN A 56 -8.40 -6.23 -14.25
N SER A 57 -8.72 -6.43 -12.98
CA SER A 57 -8.05 -7.43 -12.15
C SER A 57 -8.34 -8.88 -12.58
N PHE A 58 -9.49 -9.12 -13.22
CA PHE A 58 -9.99 -10.46 -13.61
C PHE A 58 -9.44 -11.00 -14.93
N ASP A 59 -8.65 -10.22 -15.66
CA ASP A 59 -8.23 -10.57 -17.01
C ASP A 59 -7.31 -11.82 -17.04
N ASN A 60 -6.88 -12.33 -15.88
CA ASN A 60 -6.27 -13.67 -15.73
C ASN A 60 -7.10 -14.54 -14.78
N VAL A 61 -7.72 -15.60 -15.33
CA VAL A 61 -8.73 -16.47 -14.70
C VAL A 61 -8.17 -17.44 -13.63
N LEU A 62 -6.88 -17.37 -13.27
CA LEU A 62 -6.23 -18.31 -12.35
C LEU A 62 -5.19 -17.65 -11.43
N SER A 63 -5.60 -16.67 -10.61
CA SER A 63 -4.74 -16.18 -9.52
C SER A 63 -5.29 -16.60 -8.15
N THR A 64 -4.49 -17.37 -7.40
CA THR A 64 -4.68 -17.64 -5.96
C THR A 64 -4.38 -16.43 -5.07
N HIS A 65 -3.79 -15.39 -5.65
CA HIS A 65 -3.41 -14.11 -5.02
C HIS A 65 -4.31 -13.01 -5.58
N CYS A 66 -5.28 -12.56 -4.80
CA CYS A 66 -6.28 -11.59 -5.24
C CYS A 66 -6.83 -10.71 -4.10
N THR A 67 -6.02 -10.45 -3.08
CA THR A 67 -6.31 -9.35 -2.14
C THR A 67 -6.02 -8.01 -2.77
N TYR A 68 -6.52 -6.92 -2.20
CA TYR A 68 -6.29 -5.56 -2.68
C TYR A 68 -4.82 -5.30 -3.04
N ASP A 69 -3.88 -5.60 -2.14
CA ASP A 69 -2.44 -5.32 -2.39
C ASP A 69 -1.87 -6.17 -3.53
N GLU A 70 -2.27 -7.45 -3.61
CA GLU A 70 -1.85 -8.37 -4.68
C GLU A 70 -2.42 -7.90 -6.03
N VAL A 71 -3.68 -7.47 -6.06
CA VAL A 71 -4.32 -6.89 -7.25
C VAL A 71 -3.61 -5.60 -7.66
N ILE A 72 -3.32 -4.69 -6.72
CA ILE A 72 -2.60 -3.45 -7.01
C ILE A 72 -1.21 -3.74 -7.61
N ALA A 73 -0.47 -4.72 -7.07
CA ALA A 73 0.83 -5.11 -7.62
C ALA A 73 0.71 -5.58 -9.08
N LYS A 74 -0.29 -6.41 -9.39
CA LYS A 74 -0.60 -6.85 -10.76
C LYS A 74 -0.96 -5.67 -11.67
N LEU A 75 -1.82 -4.76 -11.22
CA LEU A 75 -2.19 -3.58 -12.01
C LEU A 75 -1.00 -2.66 -12.28
N LYS A 76 -0.08 -2.50 -11.31
CA LYS A 76 1.18 -1.76 -11.51
C LYS A 76 2.06 -2.42 -12.57
N TRP A 77 2.17 -3.74 -12.57
CA TRP A 77 2.90 -4.47 -13.60
C TRP A 77 2.26 -4.26 -14.98
N MET A 78 0.94 -4.40 -15.10
CA MET A 78 0.22 -4.14 -16.35
C MET A 78 0.37 -2.69 -16.84
N ALA A 79 0.32 -1.72 -15.92
CA ALA A 79 0.55 -0.32 -16.28
C ALA A 79 1.94 -0.13 -16.91
N ARG A 80 2.99 -0.70 -16.29
CA ARG A 80 4.36 -0.62 -16.81
C ARG A 80 4.50 -1.30 -18.17
N SER A 81 3.90 -2.49 -18.36
CA SER A 81 3.97 -3.21 -19.64
C SER A 81 3.34 -2.43 -20.80
N HIS A 82 2.48 -1.45 -20.50
CA HIS A 82 1.84 -0.57 -21.48
C HIS A 82 2.33 0.88 -21.44
N GLY A 83 3.53 1.13 -20.87
CA GLY A 83 4.15 2.44 -20.87
C GLY A 83 3.50 3.46 -19.93
N ALA A 84 2.59 3.03 -19.06
CA ALA A 84 1.83 3.88 -18.14
C ALA A 84 2.50 3.96 -16.75
N ASN A 85 2.43 5.13 -16.14
CA ASN A 85 2.98 5.38 -14.79
C ASN A 85 1.93 5.90 -13.80
N LEU A 86 0.66 6.01 -14.19
CA LEU A 86 -0.43 6.36 -13.29
C LEU A 86 -1.62 5.43 -13.53
N ILE A 87 -2.18 4.92 -12.43
CA ILE A 87 -3.41 4.12 -12.38
C ILE A 87 -4.45 4.94 -11.65
N LYS A 88 -5.62 5.13 -12.26
CA LYS A 88 -6.79 5.71 -11.62
C LYS A 88 -7.85 4.62 -11.47
N ILE A 89 -8.09 4.18 -10.23
CA ILE A 89 -9.16 3.24 -9.94
C ILE A 89 -10.49 3.92 -10.22
N THR A 90 -11.34 3.24 -10.99
CA THR A 90 -12.69 3.70 -11.34
C THR A 90 -13.78 2.85 -10.70
N MET A 91 -13.44 1.64 -10.29
CA MET A 91 -14.31 0.74 -9.54
C MET A 91 -13.46 -0.17 -8.65
N TYR A 92 -13.82 -0.25 -7.38
CA TYR A 92 -13.34 -1.28 -6.47
C TYR A 92 -14.52 -2.01 -5.83
N LYS A 93 -14.43 -3.34 -5.82
CA LYS A 93 -15.37 -4.20 -5.13
C LYS A 93 -14.63 -5.28 -4.37
N GLU A 94 -14.87 -5.31 -3.06
CA GLU A 94 -14.35 -6.34 -2.15
C GLU A 94 -14.82 -7.75 -2.56
N ALA A 95 -14.05 -8.73 -2.10
CA ALA A 95 -14.44 -10.12 -2.09
C ALA A 95 -15.82 -10.28 -1.41
N ASP A 96 -16.68 -11.09 -2.03
CA ASP A 96 -18.03 -11.38 -1.54
C ASP A 96 -18.40 -12.85 -1.79
N TYR A 97 -19.63 -13.22 -1.45
CA TYR A 97 -20.15 -14.57 -1.67
C TYR A 97 -20.13 -15.01 -3.15
N LYS A 98 -19.99 -14.09 -4.11
CA LYS A 98 -19.90 -14.41 -5.55
C LYS A 98 -18.46 -14.57 -6.02
N SER A 99 -17.49 -13.98 -5.34
CA SER A 99 -16.08 -14.00 -5.71
C SER A 99 -15.23 -13.83 -4.47
N THR A 100 -14.35 -14.79 -4.20
CA THR A 100 -13.38 -14.72 -3.09
C THR A 100 -12.25 -13.71 -3.34
N CYS A 101 -12.23 -13.08 -4.51
CA CYS A 101 -11.21 -12.13 -4.93
C CYS A 101 -11.73 -10.69 -4.94
N ASP A 102 -10.83 -9.76 -4.60
CA ASP A 102 -11.02 -8.33 -4.78
C ASP A 102 -10.97 -7.96 -6.27
N ARG A 103 -11.77 -6.96 -6.63
CA ARG A 103 -12.13 -6.66 -8.01
C ARG A 103 -11.90 -5.20 -8.28
N ILE A 104 -10.97 -4.92 -9.19
CA ILE A 104 -10.57 -3.55 -9.50
C ILE A 104 -10.63 -3.36 -11.02
N THR A 105 -11.30 -2.29 -11.43
CA THR A 105 -11.18 -1.71 -12.77
C THR A 105 -10.51 -0.37 -12.65
N ALA A 106 -9.53 -0.11 -13.52
CA ALA A 106 -8.78 1.12 -13.49
C ALA A 106 -8.41 1.62 -14.89
N LYS A 107 -8.31 2.93 -15.02
CA LYS A 107 -7.77 3.62 -16.20
C LYS A 107 -6.29 3.90 -16.01
N ILE A 108 -5.50 3.74 -17.06
CA ILE A 108 -4.05 3.96 -17.03
C ILE A 108 -3.62 5.15 -17.87
N TYR A 109 -2.61 5.88 -17.40
CA TYR A 109 -2.13 7.12 -18.01
C TYR A 109 -0.59 7.16 -18.03
N LYS A 110 -0.04 7.90 -18.98
CA LYS A 110 1.35 8.34 -18.97
C LYS A 110 1.39 9.83 -18.64
N VAL A 111 2.06 10.19 -17.55
CA VAL A 111 2.19 11.57 -17.07
C VAL A 111 3.67 11.88 -16.81
N ASP A 112 4.12 13.08 -17.17
CA ASP A 112 5.54 13.44 -17.11
C ASP A 112 6.07 13.45 -15.67
N ASN A 113 5.42 14.19 -14.76
CA ASN A 113 5.80 14.26 -13.35
C ASN A 113 4.81 13.51 -12.48
N VAL A 114 4.81 12.18 -12.61
CA VAL A 114 3.86 11.31 -11.90
C VAL A 114 3.97 11.42 -10.38
N LYS A 115 5.16 11.73 -9.85
CA LYS A 115 5.41 11.89 -8.42
C LYS A 115 4.49 12.95 -7.81
N LEU A 116 4.08 13.99 -8.54
CA LEU A 116 3.13 15.00 -8.04
C LEU A 116 1.81 14.39 -7.52
N TYR A 117 1.34 13.33 -8.16
CA TYR A 117 0.06 12.69 -7.83
C TYR A 117 0.16 11.70 -6.67
N GLU A 118 1.36 11.35 -6.21
CA GLU A 118 1.54 10.37 -5.14
C GLU A 118 1.04 10.92 -3.79
N LYS A 119 -0.02 10.32 -3.25
CA LYS A 119 -0.63 10.80 -2.00
C LYS A 119 -0.05 10.14 -0.75
N LYS A 120 0.41 8.90 -0.92
CA LYS A 120 0.98 8.06 0.13
C LYS A 120 1.81 6.96 -0.50
N PHE A 121 2.77 6.44 0.25
CA PHE A 121 3.56 5.27 -0.14
C PHE A 121 3.98 4.47 1.09
N GLY A 122 4.21 3.18 0.88
CA GLY A 122 4.68 2.29 1.94
C GLY A 122 6.18 2.41 2.18
N TRP A 123 6.60 2.03 3.38
CA TRP A 123 8.01 1.96 3.73
C TRP A 123 8.73 0.89 2.88
N SER A 124 9.97 1.18 2.49
CA SER A 124 10.86 0.24 1.80
C SER A 124 12.31 0.61 2.11
N SER A 125 13.18 -0.39 2.23
CA SER A 125 14.63 -0.19 2.34
C SER A 125 15.21 0.58 1.15
N ASP A 126 14.56 0.47 -0.01
CA ASP A 126 15.08 0.98 -1.28
C ASP A 126 14.60 2.41 -1.57
N ARG A 127 13.70 2.95 -0.74
CA ARG A 127 13.15 4.30 -0.88
C ARG A 127 13.26 5.08 0.42
N LYS A 128 14.20 6.03 0.45
CA LYS A 128 14.28 7.06 1.48
C LYS A 128 13.34 8.23 1.17
N LEU A 129 12.95 8.96 2.21
CA LEU A 129 12.18 10.19 2.12
C LEU A 129 13.00 11.25 1.40
N ALA A 130 12.31 12.07 0.62
CA ALA A 130 12.85 13.25 -0.01
C ALA A 130 11.92 14.44 0.20
N TRP A 131 12.44 15.67 0.11
CA TRP A 131 11.62 16.86 0.36
C TRP A 131 10.45 17.03 -0.62
N GLU A 132 10.48 16.37 -1.78
CA GLU A 132 9.36 16.34 -2.74
C GLU A 132 8.18 15.47 -2.27
N ASP A 133 8.39 14.63 -1.25
CA ASP A 133 7.34 13.83 -0.61
C ASP A 133 6.49 14.68 0.37
N TYR A 134 7.02 15.79 0.88
CA TYR A 134 6.34 16.72 1.81
C TYR A 134 5.47 17.72 1.06
N LYS A 135 4.23 17.33 0.78
CA LYS A 135 3.27 18.08 -0.04
C LYS A 135 2.16 18.76 0.78
N GLY A 136 2.25 18.69 2.11
CA GLY A 136 1.34 19.39 3.00
C GLY A 136 1.60 20.90 3.00
N ASN A 137 0.62 21.66 3.49
CA ASN A 137 0.72 23.11 3.59
C ASN A 137 1.59 23.50 4.81
N PRO A 138 2.74 24.16 4.64
CA PRO A 138 3.58 24.58 5.76
C PRO A 138 2.88 25.53 6.75
N ALA A 139 1.84 26.25 6.31
CA ALA A 139 1.04 27.10 7.20
C ALA A 139 0.21 26.31 8.23
N ALA A 140 0.08 24.99 8.08
CA ALA A 140 -0.51 24.12 9.09
C ALA A 140 0.42 23.88 10.30
N ILE A 141 1.71 24.25 10.20
CA ILE A 141 2.64 24.21 11.32
C ILE A 141 2.50 25.52 12.12
N HIS A 142 1.74 25.45 13.21
CA HIS A 142 1.43 26.62 14.04
C HIS A 142 2.58 26.99 14.99
N GLU A 143 3.34 26.00 15.43
CA GLU A 143 4.47 26.14 16.34
C GLU A 143 5.70 26.67 15.59
N SER A 144 6.25 27.79 16.06
CA SER A 144 7.40 28.44 15.41
C SER A 144 8.69 27.65 15.52
N ASN A 145 8.81 26.78 16.53
CA ASN A 145 9.96 25.90 16.77
C ASN A 145 9.88 24.56 16.02
N VAL A 146 8.78 24.28 15.30
CA VAL A 146 8.64 23.05 14.51
C VAL A 146 9.03 23.35 13.06
N ALA A 147 10.06 22.63 12.58
CA ALA A 147 10.62 22.82 11.24
C ALA A 147 9.90 21.97 10.18
N ALA A 148 9.53 20.74 10.53
CA ALA A 148 8.82 19.80 9.69
C ALA A 148 7.87 18.95 10.54
N THR A 149 6.90 18.33 9.88
CA THR A 149 6.01 17.33 10.45
C THR A 149 5.92 16.14 9.50
N THR A 150 6.31 14.97 9.98
CA THR A 150 6.13 13.70 9.26
C THR A 150 4.87 12.99 9.72
N ASN A 151 3.94 12.78 8.79
CA ASN A 151 2.75 12.00 9.05
C ASN A 151 2.90 10.60 8.44
N CYS A 152 3.25 9.65 9.29
CA CYS A 152 3.26 8.23 8.97
C CYS A 152 2.29 7.46 9.87
N ARG A 153 1.75 6.37 9.36
CA ARG A 153 0.85 5.48 10.11
C ARG A 153 1.04 4.04 9.70
N PHE A 154 0.80 3.14 10.65
CA PHE A 154 0.48 1.77 10.36
C PHE A 154 -1.00 1.49 10.64
N GLY A 155 -1.55 0.44 10.03
CA GLY A 155 -2.96 0.11 10.15
C GLY A 155 -3.28 -1.31 9.70
N ILE A 156 -4.43 -1.82 10.10
CA ILE A 156 -4.87 -3.19 9.80
C ILE A 156 -5.96 -3.17 8.73
N ARG A 157 -5.83 -4.03 7.73
CA ARG A 157 -6.90 -4.42 6.81
C ARG A 157 -7.19 -5.90 7.02
N ALA A 158 -8.38 -6.22 7.52
CA ALA A 158 -8.81 -7.60 7.74
C ALA A 158 -9.68 -8.08 6.59
N ASN A 159 -9.47 -9.31 6.14
CA ASN A 159 -10.44 -10.02 5.30
C ASN A 159 -10.96 -11.24 6.07
N PRO A 160 -12.15 -11.14 6.69
CA PRO A 160 -12.68 -12.20 7.56
C PRO A 160 -13.17 -13.43 6.78
N LEU A 161 -13.32 -13.34 5.46
CA LEU A 161 -13.92 -14.38 4.61
C LEU A 161 -12.91 -15.36 3.99
N PHE A 162 -11.67 -15.40 4.50
CA PHE A 162 -10.65 -16.27 3.92
C PHE A 162 -11.01 -17.76 4.08
N THR A 163 -10.94 -18.50 2.98
CA THR A 163 -11.36 -19.90 2.84
C THR A 163 -10.35 -20.86 3.47
N SER A 164 -10.40 -21.03 4.79
CA SER A 164 -9.79 -22.16 5.52
C SER A 164 -10.01 -22.10 7.06
N GLY A 165 -11.07 -21.44 7.53
CA GLY A 165 -11.31 -21.28 8.98
C GLY A 165 -10.30 -20.39 9.72
N ARG A 166 -9.40 -19.73 9.00
CA ARG A 166 -8.42 -18.76 9.53
C ARG A 166 -8.70 -17.40 8.93
N ALA A 167 -8.75 -16.36 9.76
CA ALA A 167 -8.87 -15.00 9.29
C ALA A 167 -7.49 -14.48 8.85
N LYS A 168 -7.45 -13.69 7.76
CA LYS A 168 -6.21 -13.06 7.30
C LYS A 168 -6.27 -11.56 7.57
N VAL A 169 -5.20 -11.03 8.15
CA VAL A 169 -5.00 -9.61 8.41
C VAL A 169 -3.76 -9.13 7.70
N PHE A 170 -3.83 -7.92 7.17
CA PHE A 170 -2.74 -7.23 6.50
C PHE A 170 -2.38 -5.99 7.29
N VAL A 171 -1.12 -5.84 7.65
CA VAL A 171 -0.62 -4.65 8.31
C VAL A 171 0.08 -3.77 7.29
N THR A 172 -0.40 -2.54 7.18
CA THR A 172 0.16 -1.51 6.33
C THR A 172 1.06 -0.59 7.13
N ASN A 173 2.01 0.05 6.46
CA ASN A 173 2.74 1.22 6.92
C ASN A 173 2.77 2.21 5.76
N GLU A 174 2.42 3.47 5.99
CA GLU A 174 2.25 4.49 4.95
C GLU A 174 2.78 5.85 5.44
N PHE A 175 3.61 6.50 4.60
CA PHE A 175 3.88 7.94 4.69
C PHE A 175 2.79 8.71 3.94
N ILE A 176 2.27 9.80 4.50
CA ILE A 176 1.14 10.56 3.96
C ILE A 176 1.60 11.94 3.47
N CYS A 177 1.80 12.06 2.16
CA CYS A 177 2.48 13.21 1.53
C CYS A 177 1.81 14.56 1.84
N HIS A 178 0.49 14.64 1.70
CA HIS A 178 -0.25 15.91 1.92
C HIS A 178 -0.54 16.23 3.38
N GLN A 179 -0.23 15.32 4.31
CA GLN A 179 -0.30 15.56 5.75
C GLN A 179 1.09 15.77 6.36
N SER A 180 2.14 15.69 5.54
CA SER A 180 3.52 15.93 5.94
C SER A 180 4.00 17.24 5.33
N SER A 181 4.50 18.16 6.17
CA SER A 181 4.86 19.52 5.76
C SER A 181 6.26 19.88 6.25
N VAL A 182 6.94 20.77 5.55
CA VAL A 182 8.24 21.32 5.97
C VAL A 182 8.27 22.81 5.66
N ARG A 183 8.83 23.60 6.57
CA ARG A 183 9.10 25.02 6.32
C ARG A 183 10.17 25.15 5.22
N PRO A 184 9.92 25.86 4.12
CA PRO A 184 10.85 25.88 2.97
C PRO A 184 12.30 26.23 3.33
N GLU A 185 12.51 27.14 4.27
CA GLU A 185 13.81 27.60 4.77
C GLU A 185 14.52 26.61 5.71
N GLN A 186 13.81 25.59 6.20
CA GLN A 186 14.36 24.58 7.12
C GLN A 186 14.73 23.26 6.43
N LYS A 187 14.58 23.17 5.10
CA LYS A 187 14.94 21.98 4.31
C LYS A 187 16.46 21.72 4.36
N LYS A 188 16.90 20.97 5.36
CA LYS A 188 18.30 20.60 5.61
C LYS A 188 18.46 19.08 5.57
N PRO A 189 19.59 18.53 5.08
CA PRO A 189 19.81 17.09 5.07
C PRO A 189 19.63 16.42 6.43
N SER A 190 20.19 17.00 7.50
CA SER A 190 20.08 16.45 8.85
C SER A 190 18.65 16.42 9.40
N LEU A 191 17.81 17.38 8.99
CA LEU A 191 16.38 17.36 9.34
C LEU A 191 15.66 16.26 8.56
N LEU A 192 15.99 16.05 7.28
CA LEU A 192 15.38 14.96 6.52
C LEU A 192 15.74 13.58 7.09
N GLU A 193 16.97 13.43 7.58
CA GLU A 193 17.41 12.23 8.32
C GLU A 193 16.62 12.02 9.61
N HIS A 194 16.36 13.09 10.38
CA HIS A 194 15.49 13.05 11.56
C HIS A 194 14.09 12.52 11.21
N GLU A 195 13.49 13.12 10.19
CA GLU A 195 12.15 12.77 9.74
C GLU A 195 12.07 11.36 9.13
N GLN A 196 13.16 10.89 8.51
CA GLN A 196 13.28 9.50 8.05
C GLN A 196 13.21 8.53 9.22
N LEU A 197 13.88 8.82 10.34
CA LEU A 197 13.86 7.94 11.51
C LEU A 197 12.49 7.85 12.17
N HIS A 198 11.67 8.92 12.12
CA HIS A 198 10.26 8.82 12.50
C HIS A 198 9.51 7.81 11.62
N PHE A 199 9.75 7.79 10.30
CA PHE A 199 9.11 6.84 9.40
C PHE A 199 9.65 5.40 9.57
N ASP A 200 10.94 5.26 9.85
CA ASP A 200 11.57 3.97 10.15
C ASP A 200 11.03 3.38 11.46
N LEU A 201 10.83 4.20 12.50
CA LEU A 201 10.13 3.79 13.73
C LEU A 201 8.69 3.35 13.45
N CYS A 202 7.98 4.03 12.55
CA CYS A 202 6.65 3.60 12.13
C CYS A 202 6.68 2.16 11.56
N GLU A 203 7.70 1.83 10.76
CA GLU A 203 7.87 0.47 10.23
C GLU A 203 8.21 -0.53 11.32
N VAL A 204 9.11 -0.20 12.25
CA VAL A 204 9.42 -1.07 13.40
C VAL A 204 8.14 -1.52 14.10
N TYR A 205 7.22 -0.59 14.38
CA TYR A 205 5.96 -0.93 15.04
C TYR A 205 4.96 -1.64 14.14
N ALA A 206 4.97 -1.37 12.83
CA ALA A 206 4.22 -2.18 11.87
C ALA A 206 4.71 -3.65 11.87
N ARG A 207 6.02 -3.88 11.91
CA ARG A 207 6.61 -5.24 11.99
C ARG A 207 6.31 -5.92 13.32
N LYS A 208 6.41 -5.21 14.44
CA LYS A 208 6.00 -5.71 15.77
C LYS A 208 4.52 -6.13 15.78
N LEU A 209 3.65 -5.33 15.14
CA LEU A 209 2.23 -5.68 14.99
C LEU A 209 2.01 -6.92 14.11
N ARG A 210 2.71 -7.03 12.96
CA ARG A 210 2.66 -8.23 12.11
C ARG A 210 3.10 -9.48 12.88
N LYS A 211 4.16 -9.37 13.67
CA LYS A 211 4.62 -10.45 14.54
C LYS A 211 3.54 -10.87 15.53
N GLU A 212 3.00 -9.92 16.29
CA GLU A 212 1.98 -10.21 17.30
C GLU A 212 0.73 -10.88 16.69
N LEU A 213 0.28 -10.43 15.51
CA LEU A 213 -0.88 -11.01 14.83
C LEU A 213 -0.61 -12.39 14.22
N THR A 214 0.63 -12.64 13.79
CA THR A 214 1.05 -13.97 13.29
C THR A 214 0.98 -15.01 14.42
N ASP A 215 1.38 -14.62 15.62
CA ASP A 215 1.43 -15.49 16.80
C ASP A 215 0.04 -15.66 17.47
N ALA A 216 -0.96 -14.86 17.08
CA ALA A 216 -2.26 -14.78 17.76
C ALA A 216 -3.32 -15.81 17.30
N HIS A 217 -2.99 -16.70 16.36
CA HIS A 217 -3.89 -17.76 15.85
C HIS A 217 -5.31 -17.26 15.50
N LEU A 218 -5.40 -16.27 14.61
CA LEU A 218 -6.66 -15.60 14.27
C LEU A 218 -7.70 -16.53 13.63
N THR A 219 -8.93 -16.40 14.10
CA THR A 219 -10.13 -17.09 13.63
C THR A 219 -11.18 -16.04 13.21
N PRO A 220 -12.17 -16.40 12.39
CA PRO A 220 -13.27 -15.49 12.06
C PRO A 220 -14.04 -14.94 13.28
N LEU A 221 -14.00 -15.64 14.42
CA LEU A 221 -14.71 -15.24 15.63
C LEU A 221 -13.94 -14.23 16.50
N ASN A 222 -12.60 -14.22 16.44
CA ASN A 222 -11.77 -13.39 17.30
C ASN A 222 -10.97 -12.31 16.56
N VAL A 223 -10.93 -12.35 15.22
CA VAL A 223 -10.06 -11.49 14.41
C VAL A 223 -10.26 -10.01 14.72
N ASP A 224 -11.51 -9.55 14.85
CA ASP A 224 -11.79 -8.14 15.09
C ASP A 224 -11.26 -7.67 16.44
N THR A 225 -11.57 -8.41 17.52
CA THR A 225 -11.14 -8.06 18.88
C THR A 225 -9.62 -8.15 19.03
N VAL A 226 -9.02 -9.28 18.64
CA VAL A 226 -7.58 -9.51 18.80
C VAL A 226 -6.78 -8.52 17.97
N SER A 227 -7.19 -8.24 16.74
CA SER A 227 -6.51 -7.28 15.88
C SER A 227 -6.59 -5.86 16.42
N LYS A 228 -7.75 -5.47 16.94
CA LYS A 228 -7.95 -4.15 17.54
C LYS A 228 -7.09 -3.97 18.79
N ASP A 229 -7.05 -4.96 19.68
CA ASP A 229 -6.29 -4.87 20.93
C ASP A 229 -4.78 -4.81 20.64
N ALA A 230 -4.29 -5.66 19.73
CA ALA A 230 -2.90 -5.63 19.28
C ALA A 230 -2.54 -4.28 18.63
N PHE A 231 -3.43 -3.73 17.80
CA PHE A 231 -3.23 -2.40 17.21
C PHE A 231 -3.13 -1.30 18.26
N LEU A 232 -4.08 -1.24 19.21
CA LEU A 232 -4.09 -0.22 20.25
C LEU A 232 -2.85 -0.28 21.14
N LYS A 233 -2.43 -1.50 21.51
CA LYS A 233 -1.17 -1.73 22.23
C LYS A 233 0.03 -1.22 21.45
N MET A 234 0.17 -1.62 20.18
CA MET A 234 1.29 -1.20 19.34
C MET A 234 1.30 0.30 19.08
N TYR A 235 0.13 0.91 18.87
CA TYR A 235 0.00 2.35 18.68
C TYR A 235 0.41 3.15 19.92
N LYS A 236 0.05 2.67 21.12
CA LYS A 236 0.51 3.28 22.37
C LYS A 236 2.04 3.25 22.49
N LEU A 237 2.65 2.07 22.31
CA LEU A 237 4.10 1.91 22.42
C LEU A 237 4.85 2.70 21.34
N TYR A 238 4.28 2.78 20.14
CA TYR A 238 4.79 3.59 19.04
C TYR A 238 4.84 5.07 19.41
N ARG A 239 3.75 5.62 19.96
CA ARG A 239 3.68 7.01 20.40
C ARG A 239 4.72 7.32 21.48
N GLU A 240 4.81 6.47 22.49
CA GLU A 240 5.82 6.61 23.55
C GLU A 240 7.26 6.60 22.99
N ARG A 241 7.52 5.80 21.95
CA ARG A 241 8.84 5.71 21.31
C ARG A 241 9.16 6.90 20.42
N GLN A 242 8.17 7.44 19.70
CA GLN A 242 8.34 8.68 18.92
C GLN A 242 8.67 9.85 19.86
N ASP A 243 7.92 10.00 20.95
CA ASP A 243 8.16 11.07 21.93
C ASP A 243 9.54 10.94 22.58
N LEU A 244 9.97 9.71 22.92
CA LEU A 244 11.30 9.47 23.47
C LEU A 244 12.43 9.77 22.48
N TYR A 245 12.25 9.43 21.20
CA TYR A 245 13.20 9.76 20.14
C TYR A 245 13.39 11.27 19.99
N ASP A 246 12.28 12.02 19.98
CA ASP A 246 12.31 13.48 19.95
C ASP A 246 13.05 14.07 21.15
N ILE A 247 12.76 13.58 22.37
CA ILE A 247 13.40 14.06 23.60
C ILE A 247 14.91 13.78 23.58
N GLU A 248 15.31 12.55 23.29
CA GLU A 248 16.71 12.13 23.37
C GLU A 248 17.59 12.74 22.26
N THR A 249 17.01 13.07 21.11
CA THR A 249 17.73 13.74 20.02
C THR A 249 17.64 15.25 20.06
N ASN A 250 16.96 15.82 21.07
CA ASN A 250 16.63 17.24 21.14
C ASN A 250 15.95 17.71 19.84
N HIS A 251 14.90 17.00 19.42
CA HIS A 251 14.17 17.21 18.16
C HIS A 251 15.09 17.25 16.93
N GLY A 252 16.01 16.28 16.88
CA GLY A 252 16.99 16.12 15.80
C GLY A 252 18.16 17.10 15.81
N LEU A 253 18.32 17.91 16.85
CA LEU A 253 19.45 18.85 16.97
C LEU A 253 20.74 18.17 17.48
N ASP A 254 20.64 17.07 18.23
CA ASP A 254 21.80 16.27 18.65
C ASP A 254 22.12 15.18 17.62
N LEU A 255 23.08 15.49 16.74
CA LEU A 255 23.49 14.58 15.65
C LEU A 255 24.13 13.28 16.14
N GLN A 256 24.73 13.26 17.34
CA GLN A 256 25.32 12.03 17.88
C GLN A 256 24.21 11.11 18.40
N ALA A 257 23.25 11.66 19.13
CA ALA A 257 22.07 10.92 19.57
C ALA A 257 21.27 10.39 18.35
N GLN A 258 21.08 11.20 17.29
CA GLN A 258 20.42 10.73 16.07
C GLN A 258 21.10 9.51 15.45
N LYS A 259 22.43 9.50 15.37
CA LYS A 259 23.18 8.35 14.82
C LYS A 259 23.06 7.11 15.69
N GLN A 260 23.03 7.26 17.00
CA GLN A 260 22.79 6.14 17.91
C GLN A 260 21.38 5.56 17.72
N TRP A 261 20.38 6.42 17.53
CA TRP A 261 19.02 6.01 17.21
C TRP A 261 18.91 5.37 15.82
N GLU A 262 19.57 5.91 14.80
CA GLU A 262 19.65 5.31 13.47
C GLU A 262 20.17 3.87 13.55
N HIS A 263 21.28 3.65 14.26
CA HIS A 263 21.85 2.32 14.45
C HIS A 263 20.85 1.39 15.16
N LYS A 264 20.27 1.83 16.28
CA LYS A 264 19.31 1.05 17.06
C LYS A 264 18.06 0.69 16.25
N ILE A 265 17.49 1.65 15.50
CA ILE A 265 16.32 1.41 14.65
C ILE A 265 16.68 0.45 13.53
N GLY A 266 17.87 0.57 12.95
CA GLY A 266 18.41 -0.35 11.95
C GLY A 266 18.47 -1.79 12.46
N GLU A 267 19.01 -2.00 13.67
CA GLU A 267 19.04 -3.31 14.33
C GLU A 267 17.62 -3.86 14.57
N GLU A 268 16.70 -3.06 15.10
CA GLU A 268 15.31 -3.48 15.32
C GLU A 268 14.61 -3.86 14.00
N LEU A 269 14.87 -3.14 12.90
CA LEU A 269 14.35 -3.50 11.58
C LEU A 269 14.94 -4.83 11.10
N GLU A 270 16.24 -5.06 11.26
CA GLU A 270 16.92 -6.29 10.86
C GLU A 270 16.41 -7.51 11.65
N GLU A 271 16.30 -7.38 12.98
CA GLU A 271 15.73 -8.41 13.86
C GLU A 271 14.31 -8.79 13.46
N LEU A 272 13.54 -7.82 12.96
CA LEU A 272 12.16 -8.00 12.52
C LEU A 272 12.03 -8.26 11.01
N SER A 273 13.11 -8.56 10.30
CA SER A 273 13.13 -8.75 8.84
C SER A 273 12.13 -9.80 8.34
N ALA A 274 11.88 -10.86 9.12
CA ALA A 274 10.87 -11.89 8.85
C ALA A 274 9.42 -11.36 8.77
N TYR A 275 9.19 -10.13 9.25
CA TYR A 275 7.89 -9.46 9.26
C TYR A 275 7.88 -8.21 8.36
N THR A 276 8.80 -8.14 7.39
CA THR A 276 8.73 -7.14 6.31
C THR A 276 7.52 -7.41 5.41
N ASN A 277 6.94 -6.35 4.84
CA ASN A 277 5.85 -6.46 3.86
C ASN A 277 6.30 -7.05 2.52
#